data_AF-A0A367JRP5-F1
#
_entry.id   AF-A0A367JRP5-F1
#
_cell.length_a   1.000
_cell.length_b   1.000
_cell.length_c   1.000
_cell.angle_alpha   90.00
_cell.angle_beta   90.00
_cell.angle_gamma   90.00
#
_symmetry.space_group_name_H-M   'P 1'
#
loop_
_entity.id
_entity.type
_entity.pdbx_description
1 polymer ?
#
loop_
_entity_poly.entity_id
_entity_poly.type
_entity_poly.pdbx_seq_one_letter_code
_entity_poly.pdbx_strand_id
1 'polypeptide(L)' 'MKKKRDLQSVIKEASYEPIQYSIHDYSSHSGTYYPQNITVNNPTEQSSRWSSGSHDQSQYITLKLEKPVIACNYKHI' A
#
# COMPACT_ATOMS: atom_id res chain seq x y z
N MET A 1 4.29 -0.42 -41.10
CA MET A 1 3.88 -1.31 -39.99
C MET A 1 4.17 -0.62 -38.65
N LYS A 2 3.16 -0.30 -37.83
CA LYS A 2 3.40 0.25 -36.48
C LYS A 2 3.85 -0.90 -35.58
N LYS A 3 5.07 -0.79 -35.04
CA LYS A 3 5.62 -1.77 -34.08
C LYS A 3 4.72 -1.76 -32.84
N LYS A 4 4.05 -2.88 -32.55
CA LYS A 4 3.18 -3.02 -31.39
C LYS A 4 4.09 -3.00 -30.16
N ARG A 5 4.04 -1.92 -29.37
CA ARG A 5 4.80 -1.85 -28.11
C ARG A 5 4.20 -2.87 -27.16
N ASP A 6 5.06 -3.72 -26.60
CA ASP A 6 4.68 -4.73 -25.62
C ASP A 6 4.62 -4.11 -24.21
N LEU A 7 3.68 -4.58 -23.39
CA LEU A 7 3.46 -4.03 -22.04
C LEU A 7 4.72 -4.14 -21.17
N GLN A 8 5.49 -5.22 -21.30
CA GLN A 8 6.71 -5.43 -20.52
C GLN A 8 7.78 -4.39 -20.86
N SER A 9 7.91 -4.02 -22.15
CA SER A 9 8.83 -2.96 -22.57
C SER A 9 8.46 -1.59 -21.99
N VAL A 10 7.17 -1.29 -21.92
CA VAL A 10 6.67 -0.02 -21.36
C VAL A 10 6.89 0.05 -19.84
N ILE A 11 6.61 -1.03 -19.10
CA ILE A 11 6.83 -1.08 -17.64
C ILE A 11 8.32 -0.99 -17.30
N LYS A 12 9.19 -1.60 -18.13
CA LYS A 12 10.64 -1.56 -17.92
C LYS A 12 11.23 -0.16 -18.09
N GLU A 13 10.68 0.63 -19.00
CA GLU A 13 11.14 2.00 -19.30
C GLU A 13 10.45 3.06 -18.41
N ALA A 14 9.36 2.70 -17.73
CA ALA A 14 8.63 3.62 -16.86
C ALA A 14 9.41 3.97 -15.59
N SER A 15 9.35 5.23 -15.18
CA SER A 15 9.82 5.65 -13.86
C SER A 15 8.93 5.05 -12.77
N TYR A 16 9.57 4.58 -11.70
CA TYR A 16 8.87 4.15 -10.49
C TYR A 16 8.77 5.32 -9.53
N GLU A 17 7.55 5.72 -9.22
CA GLU A 17 7.27 6.76 -8.23
C GLU A 17 6.59 6.14 -7.01
N PRO A 18 6.85 6.65 -5.79
CA PRO A 18 6.09 6.28 -4.61
C PRO A 18 4.59 6.57 -4.83
N ILE A 19 3.76 5.55 -4.65
CA ILE A 19 2.32 5.69 -4.76
C ILE A 19 1.81 6.36 -3.48
N GLN A 20 1.26 7.56 -3.63
CA GLN A 20 0.58 8.25 -2.53
C GLN A 20 -0.77 7.58 -2.26
N TYR A 21 -1.06 7.31 -0.98
CA TYR A 21 -2.29 6.66 -0.56
C TYR A 21 -2.78 7.20 0.77
N SER A 22 -4.07 7.00 1.02
CA SER A 22 -4.73 7.22 2.30
C SER A 22 -5.43 5.96 2.75
N ILE A 23 -5.75 5.86 4.04
CA ILE A 23 -6.60 4.77 4.55
C ILE A 23 -8.04 5.04 4.10
N HIS A 24 -8.60 4.14 3.29
CA HIS A 24 -9.99 4.22 2.86
C HIS A 24 -10.93 3.64 3.90
N ASP A 25 -10.62 2.43 4.34
CA ASP A 25 -11.43 1.64 5.25
C ASP A 25 -10.56 0.55 5.90
N TYR A 26 -11.02 -0.01 7.01
CA TYR A 26 -10.33 -1.06 7.75
C TYR A 26 -11.31 -1.80 8.65
N SER A 27 -11.07 -3.09 8.89
CA SER A 27 -11.96 -3.93 9.70
C SER A 27 -11.98 -3.54 11.17
N SER A 28 -10.80 -3.33 11.77
CA SER A 28 -10.63 -3.01 13.19
C SER A 28 -9.21 -2.54 13.49
N HIS A 29 -8.97 -2.07 14.72
CA HIS A 29 -7.62 -1.93 15.26
C HIS A 29 -7.57 -2.35 16.74
N SER A 30 -6.38 -2.75 17.20
CA SER A 30 -6.13 -3.05 18.61
C SER A 30 -5.47 -1.85 19.30
N GLY A 31 -6.03 -1.39 20.42
CA GLY A 31 -5.46 -0.30 21.23
C GLY A 31 -5.09 0.92 20.38
N THR A 32 -3.82 1.35 20.48
CA THR A 32 -3.26 2.50 19.76
C THR A 32 -2.60 2.14 18.42
N TYR A 33 -2.72 0.89 17.95
CA TYR A 33 -2.16 0.44 16.67
C TYR A 33 -3.08 0.78 15.50
N TYR A 34 -3.31 2.08 15.29
CA TYR A 34 -4.21 2.61 14.28
C TYR A 34 -3.77 2.27 12.84
N PRO A 35 -4.71 2.14 11.90
CA PRO A 35 -4.40 1.87 10.49
C PRO A 35 -3.52 2.95 9.86
N GLN A 36 -3.63 4.21 10.31
CA GLN A 36 -2.80 5.32 9.84
C GLN A 36 -1.31 5.13 10.14
N ASN A 37 -0.94 4.29 11.12
CA ASN A 37 0.46 4.07 11.47
C ASN A 37 1.27 3.44 10.33
N ILE A 38 0.64 2.80 9.32
CA ILE A 38 1.36 2.27 8.16
C ILE A 38 1.89 3.36 7.22
N THR A 39 1.40 4.60 7.33
CA THR A 39 1.88 5.72 6.51
C THR A 39 3.20 6.31 7.03
N VAL A 40 3.69 5.83 8.18
CA VAL A 40 4.92 6.29 8.82
C VAL A 40 5.92 5.15 8.88
N ASN A 41 7.10 5.36 8.31
CA ASN A 41 8.21 4.41 8.43
C ASN A 41 9.09 4.78 9.63
N ASN A 42 8.76 4.25 10.81
CA ASN A 42 9.55 4.45 12.03
C ASN A 42 9.83 3.10 12.72
N PRO A 43 10.85 2.34 12.29
CA PRO A 43 11.13 1.00 12.79
C PRO A 43 11.61 0.98 14.26
N THR A 44 12.07 2.11 14.79
CA THR A 44 12.46 2.24 16.20
C THR A 44 11.27 2.42 17.14
N GLU A 45 10.10 2.73 16.61
CA GLU A 45 8.86 2.94 17.36
C GLU A 45 7.97 1.71 17.23
N GLN A 46 7.84 0.92 18.32
CA GLN A 46 7.05 -0.32 18.31
C GLN A 46 5.57 -0.08 17.94
N SER A 47 5.05 1.12 18.21
CA SER A 47 3.69 1.52 17.87
C SER A 47 3.50 1.90 16.39
N SER A 48 4.56 2.02 15.59
CA SER A 48 4.54 2.40 14.16
C SER A 48 4.05 1.27 13.25
N ARG A 49 2.88 0.72 13.57
CA ARG A 49 2.21 -0.38 12.86
C ARG A 49 0.71 -0.32 13.08
N TRP A 50 -0.01 -0.91 12.14
CA TRP A 50 -1.41 -1.30 12.34
C TRP A 50 -1.47 -2.71 12.91
N SER A 51 -2.49 -2.98 13.73
CA SER A 51 -2.82 -4.34 14.16
C SER A 51 -4.32 -4.47 14.29
N SER A 52 -4.90 -5.51 13.69
CA SER A 52 -6.31 -5.82 13.84
C SER A 52 -6.65 -6.14 15.31
N GLY A 53 -7.92 -5.90 15.67
CA GLY A 53 -8.47 -6.26 16.97
C GLY A 53 -8.83 -7.75 17.11
N SER A 54 -8.89 -8.48 15.99
CA SER A 54 -9.18 -9.92 15.92
C SER A 54 -8.20 -10.64 14.98
N HIS A 55 -8.22 -11.98 14.99
CA HIS A 55 -7.41 -12.85 14.13
C HIS A 55 -8.28 -13.75 13.21
N ASP A 56 -9.55 -13.40 13.01
CA ASP A 56 -10.39 -14.08 12.04
C ASP A 56 -10.04 -13.71 10.59
N GLN A 57 -10.70 -14.35 9.63
CA GLN A 57 -10.46 -14.15 8.20
C GLN A 57 -11.17 -12.90 7.63
N SER A 58 -11.81 -12.08 8.47
CA SER A 58 -12.50 -10.85 8.05
C SER A 58 -11.63 -9.61 8.19
N GLN A 59 -10.36 -9.75 8.57
CA GLN A 59 -9.48 -8.60 8.81
C GLN A 59 -8.94 -8.02 7.50
N TYR A 60 -9.11 -6.72 7.31
CA TYR A 60 -8.69 -6.02 6.10
C TYR A 60 -8.27 -4.58 6.39
N ILE A 61 -7.49 -4.03 5.46
CA ILE A 61 -7.26 -2.61 5.29
C ILE A 61 -7.36 -2.29 3.80
N THR A 62 -8.06 -1.21 3.48
CA THR A 62 -8.23 -0.75 2.09
C THR A 62 -7.52 0.58 1.93
N LEU A 63 -6.66 0.66 0.93
CA LEU A 63 -5.92 1.88 0.60
C LEU A 63 -6.62 2.59 -0.56
N LYS A 64 -6.84 3.90 -0.39
CA LYS A 64 -7.31 4.77 -1.47
C LYS A 64 -6.13 5.51 -2.07
N LEU A 65 -5.86 5.23 -3.34
CA LEU A 65 -4.84 5.92 -4.12
C LEU A 65 -5.38 7.30 -4.54
N GLU A 66 -4.53 8.31 -4.54
CA GLU A 66 -4.94 9.68 -4.92
C GLU A 66 -5.40 9.78 -6.39
N LYS A 67 -4.82 8.93 -7.24
CA LYS A 67 -5.15 8.79 -8.67
C LYS A 67 -5.04 7.32 -9.08
N PRO A 68 -5.72 6.90 -10.16
CA PRO A 68 -5.50 5.57 -10.74
C PRO A 68 -4.04 5.41 -11.16
N VAL A 69 -3.41 4.30 -10.77
CA VAL A 69 -2.01 3.98 -11.10
C VAL A 69 -1.87 2.50 -11.42
N ILE A 70 -0.78 2.14 -12.10
CA ILE A 70 -0.36 0.75 -12.24
C ILE A 70 0.58 0.45 -11.08
N ALA A 71 0.14 -0.38 -10.14
CA ALA A 71 0.97 -0.84 -9.04
C ALA A 71 1.92 -1.94 -9.54
N CYS A 72 3.21 -1.61 -9.65
CA CYS A 72 4.20 -2.51 -10.22
C CYS A 72 5.08 -3.21 -9.16
N ASN A 73 5.25 -2.61 -7.98
CA ASN A 73 6.09 -3.15 -6.92
C ASN A 73 5.48 -2.87 -5.54
N TYR A 74 5.57 -3.86 -4.65
CA TYR A 74 5.33 -3.69 -3.22
C TYR A 74 6.68 -3.81 -2.51
N LYS A 75 7.06 -2.79 -1.73
CA LYS A 75 8.26 -2.85 -0.90
C LYS A 75 7.83 -3.01 0.55
N HIS A 76 8.12 -4.18 1.13
CA HIS A 76 8.07 -4.37 2.56
C HIS A 76 9.25 -3.60 3.15
N ILE A 77 8.98 -2.61 3.99
CA ILE A 77 9.99 -1.82 4.70
C ILE A 77 10.32 -2.52 6.02
#